data_AF-A0A1F8VLU7-F1
#
_entry.id   AF-A0A1F8VLU7-F1
#
_cell.length_a   1.000
_cell.length_b   1.000
_cell.length_c   1.000
_cell.angle_alpha   90.00
_cell.angle_beta   90.00
_cell.angle_gamma   90.00
#
_symmetry.space_group_name_H-M   'P 1'
#
loop_
_entity.id
_entity.type
_entity.pdbx_description
1 polymer ?
#
loop_
_entity_poly.entity_id
_entity_poly.type
_entity_poly.pdbx_seq_one_letter_code
_entity_poly.pdbx_strand_id
1 'polypeptide(L)'
;MNAALTAGVPATVAPHLAAVGGPLVPSQPRVFCRVSIRMRDGSRGVHADWYPHACDALNRALDLFPDAQMISVAASRGIRRVS
;
A
#
# COMPACT_ATOMS: atom_id res chain seq x y z
N MET A 1 -49.66 13.90 1.77
CA MET A 1 -49.65 13.28 3.11
C MET A 1 -49.50 11.78 2.90
N ASN A 2 -48.41 11.18 3.36
CA ASN A 2 -48.34 9.81 3.89
C ASN A 2 -46.92 9.58 4.39
N ALA A 3 -46.79 9.69 5.71
CA ALA A 3 -45.63 9.28 6.48
C ALA A 3 -45.67 7.76 6.66
N ALA A 4 -44.54 7.10 6.44
CA ALA A 4 -44.28 5.77 6.97
C ALA A 4 -42.88 5.79 7.58
N LEU A 5 -42.82 6.15 8.87
CA LEU A 5 -41.73 5.77 9.76
C LEU A 5 -41.93 4.30 10.13
N THR A 6 -40.91 3.46 9.92
CA THR A 6 -40.65 2.34 10.82
C THR A 6 -39.15 2.12 10.88
N ALA A 7 -38.58 2.46 12.03
CA ALA A 7 -37.20 2.22 12.38
C ALA A 7 -37.02 0.79 12.87
N GLY A 8 -35.83 0.23 12.66
CA GLY A 8 -35.26 -0.79 13.54
C GLY A 8 -34.84 -2.10 12.88
N VAL A 9 -33.61 -2.16 12.37
CA VAL A 9 -32.79 -3.38 12.43
C VAL A 9 -31.32 -2.96 12.62
N PRO A 10 -30.68 -3.24 13.78
CA PRO A 10 -29.23 -3.15 13.90
C PRO A 10 -28.62 -4.35 13.18
N ALA A 11 -27.99 -4.12 12.03
CA ALA A 11 -27.19 -5.16 11.39
C ALA A 11 -25.92 -5.37 12.21
N THR A 12 -26.00 -6.37 13.08
CA THR A 12 -24.94 -7.02 13.84
C THR A 12 -23.64 -7.12 13.03
N VAL A 13 -22.56 -6.65 13.68
CA VAL A 13 -21.16 -6.88 13.33
C VAL A 13 -20.91 -8.38 13.13
N ALA A 14 -20.47 -8.75 11.93
CA ALA A 14 -19.71 -9.97 11.71
C ALA A 14 -18.48 -9.60 10.85
N PRO A 15 -17.26 -9.61 11.41
CA PRO A 15 -16.06 -9.57 10.59
C PRO A 15 -15.98 -10.92 9.88
N HIS A 16 -16.29 -10.96 8.59
CA HIS A 16 -15.99 -12.11 7.74
C HIS A 16 -14.48 -12.17 7.49
N LEU A 17 -13.74 -12.52 8.54
CA LEU A 17 -12.37 -12.99 8.46
C LEU A 17 -12.42 -14.51 8.39
N ALA A 18 -12.61 -15.03 7.19
CA ALA A 18 -12.31 -16.41 6.87
C ALA A 18 -11.65 -16.43 5.51
N ALA A 19 -10.33 -16.61 5.57
CA ALA A 19 -9.41 -16.70 4.46
C ALA A 19 -9.95 -17.62 3.37
N VAL A 20 -10.38 -17.02 2.25
CA VAL A 20 -10.55 -17.76 1.01
C VAL A 20 -9.14 -18.09 0.54
N GLY A 21 -8.81 -19.38 0.57
CA GLY A 21 -7.64 -19.92 -0.14
C GLY A 21 -7.77 -19.59 -1.62
N GLY A 22 -7.32 -18.39 -1.99
CA GLY A 22 -7.10 -18.01 -3.37
C GLY A 22 -6.01 -18.91 -3.95
N PRO A 23 -6.02 -19.14 -5.27
CA PRO A 23 -5.00 -19.94 -5.93
C PRO A 23 -3.62 -19.44 -5.48
N LEU A 24 -2.69 -20.37 -5.24
CA LEU A 24 -1.27 -20.09 -5.04
C LEU A 24 -0.77 -19.33 -6.28
N VAL A 25 -1.03 -18.03 -6.33
CA VAL A 25 -0.46 -17.14 -7.32
C VAL A 25 1.04 -17.29 -7.09
N PRO A 26 1.82 -17.76 -8.08
CA PRO A 26 3.26 -17.84 -7.94
C PRO A 26 3.70 -16.47 -7.44
N SER A 27 4.32 -16.44 -6.25
CA SER A 27 4.68 -15.20 -5.56
C SER A 27 5.43 -14.34 -6.55
N GLN A 28 4.75 -13.37 -7.16
CA GLN A 28 5.33 -12.63 -8.25
C GLN A 28 6.62 -12.01 -7.73
N PRO A 29 7.71 -12.06 -8.50
CA PRO A 29 9.01 -11.59 -8.02
C PRO A 29 8.85 -10.13 -7.60
N ARG A 30 8.87 -9.88 -6.29
CA ARG A 30 8.80 -8.54 -5.73
C ARG A 30 10.18 -7.90 -5.84
N VAL A 31 10.18 -6.59 -6.05
CA VAL A 31 11.39 -5.79 -6.11
C VAL A 31 11.48 -5.01 -4.81
N PHE A 32 12.61 -5.12 -4.12
CA PHE A 32 12.87 -4.26 -2.98
C PHE A 32 13.18 -2.87 -3.52
N CYS A 33 12.36 -1.90 -3.15
CA CYS A 33 12.50 -0.52 -3.62
C CYS A 33 12.81 0.36 -2.42
N ARG A 34 13.90 1.12 -2.53
CA ARG A 34 14.27 2.17 -1.58
C ARG A 34 14.16 3.52 -2.27
N VAL A 35 13.21 4.31 -1.82
CA VAL A 35 12.95 5.66 -2.29
C VAL A 35 13.56 6.65 -1.29
N SER A 36 14.46 7.49 -1.76
CA SER A 36 15.03 8.59 -0.98
C SER A 36 14.36 9.89 -1.41
N ILE A 37 13.81 10.61 -0.44
CA ILE A 37 13.05 11.84 -0.64
C ILE A 37 13.80 13.02 -0.02
N ARG A 38 13.84 14.15 -0.70
CA ARG A 38 14.18 15.46 -0.12
C ARG A 38 12.96 16.36 -0.17
N MET A 39 12.63 16.94 0.98
CA MET A 39 11.53 17.88 1.16
C MET A 39 12.01 19.33 0.97
N ARG A 40 11.06 20.26 0.81
CA ARG A 40 11.34 21.69 0.56
C ARG A 40 12.11 22.38 1.68
N ASP A 41 11.90 21.96 2.92
CA ASP A 41 12.57 22.45 4.12
C ASP A 41 14.02 21.94 4.26
N GLY A 42 14.47 21.08 3.34
CA GLY A 42 15.79 20.44 3.38
C GLY A 42 15.81 19.12 4.15
N SER A 43 14.70 18.73 4.78
CA SER A 43 14.57 17.45 5.47
C SER A 43 14.62 16.27 4.49
N ARG A 44 15.05 15.11 5.00
CA ARG A 44 15.23 13.89 4.20
C ARG A 44 14.32 12.78 4.71
N GLY A 45 13.58 12.18 3.79
CA GLY A 45 12.77 10.98 4.02
C GLY A 45 13.39 9.77 3.31
N VAL A 46 13.20 8.59 3.88
CA VAL A 46 13.52 7.33 3.20
C VAL A 46 12.31 6.42 3.36
N HIS A 47 11.82 5.91 2.25
CA HIS A 47 10.77 4.90 2.19
C HIS A 47 11.34 3.65 1.56
N ALA A 48 11.22 2.49 2.21
CA ALA A 48 11.78 1.24 1.70
C ALA A 48 10.85 0.07 1.95
N ASP A 49 10.39 -0.58 0.87
CA ASP A 49 9.46 -1.71 0.96
C ASP A 49 9.51 -2.59 -0.30
N TRP A 50 8.83 -3.74 -0.25
CA TRP A 50 8.75 -4.71 -1.32
C TRP A 50 7.49 -4.51 -2.17
N TYR A 51 7.70 -4.12 -3.42
CA TYR A 51 6.62 -3.85 -4.37
C TYR A 51 6.61 -4.83 -5.53
N PRO A 52 5.44 -5.08 -6.15
CA PRO A 52 5.37 -5.77 -7.43
C PRO A 52 6.19 -5.04 -8.51
N HIS A 53 6.08 -3.70 -8.54
CA HIS A 53 6.80 -2.84 -9.48
C HIS A 53 7.42 -1.61 -8.80
N ALA A 54 8.53 -1.11 -9.36
CA ALA A 54 9.20 0.09 -8.83
C ALA A 54 8.32 1.35 -8.92
N CYS A 55 7.40 1.42 -9.89
CA CYS A 55 6.43 2.50 -10.01
C CYS A 55 5.49 2.57 -8.79
N ASP A 56 5.10 1.42 -8.23
CA ASP A 56 4.22 1.39 -7.04
C ASP A 56 4.94 1.99 -5.83
N ALA A 57 6.24 1.75 -5.71
CA ALA A 57 7.07 2.33 -4.65
C ALA A 57 7.15 3.87 -4.77
N LEU A 58 7.27 4.38 -6.00
CA LEU A 58 7.29 5.81 -6.27
C LEU A 58 5.94 6.46 -5.96
N ASN A 59 4.84 5.89 -6.45
CA ASN A 59 3.49 6.39 -6.18
C ASN A 59 3.22 6.41 -4.68
N ARG A 60 3.59 5.35 -3.96
CA ARG A 60 3.43 5.32 -2.51
C ARG A 60 4.27 6.37 -1.79
N ALA A 61 5.49 6.63 -2.26
CA ALA A 61 6.32 7.68 -1.72
C ALA A 61 5.74 9.08 -1.96
N LEU A 62 5.10 9.32 -3.12
CA LEU A 62 4.42 10.58 -3.40
C LEU A 62 3.21 10.80 -2.48
N ASP A 63 2.43 9.75 -2.19
CA ASP A 63 1.32 9.83 -1.23
C ASP A 63 1.80 10.15 0.19
N LEU A 64 2.94 9.57 0.59
CA LEU A 64 3.50 9.74 1.94
C LEU A 64 4.22 11.08 2.11
N PHE A 65 4.78 11.63 1.03
CA PHE A 65 5.57 12.86 1.04
C PHE A 65 5.08 13.83 -0.04
N PRO A 66 3.91 14.46 0.14
CA PRO A 66 3.34 15.38 -0.85
C PRO A 66 4.19 16.64 -1.08
N ASP A 67 4.99 17.05 -0.08
CA ASP A 67 5.92 18.19 -0.17
C ASP A 67 7.33 17.79 -0.69
N ALA A 68 7.47 16.59 -1.24
CA ALA A 68 8.72 16.13 -1.83
C ALA A 68 9.11 16.99 -3.05
N GLN A 69 10.35 17.50 -3.05
CA GLN A 69 10.90 18.21 -4.22
C GLN A 69 11.77 17.32 -5.09
N MET A 70 12.47 16.37 -4.48
CA MET A 70 13.36 15.46 -5.20
C MET A 70 13.17 14.05 -4.67
N ILE A 71 12.91 13.13 -5.59
CA ILE A 71 12.69 11.71 -5.29
C ILE A 71 13.67 10.89 -6.13
N SER A 72 14.42 10.01 -5.47
CA SER A 72 15.31 9.05 -6.12
C SER A 72 14.88 7.64 -5.73
N VAL A 73 14.65 6.77 -6.71
CA VAL A 73 14.22 5.39 -6.51
C VAL A 73 15.37 4.46 -6.84
N ALA A 74 15.83 3.70 -5.86
CA ALA A 74 16.74 2.58 -6.06
C ALA A 74 15.92 1.28 -5.96
N ALA A 75 15.85 0.52 -7.04
CA ALA A 75 15.14 -0.75 -7.09
C ALA A 75 16.12 -1.90 -7.24
N SER A 76 16.13 -2.81 -6.27
CA SER A 76 16.96 -4.01 -6.29
C SER A 76 16.05 -5.23 -6.47
N ARG A 77 16.24 -5.94 -7.58
CA ARG A 77 15.57 -7.23 -7.81
C ARG A 77 16.19 -8.27 -6.87
N GLY A 78 15.49 -8.58 -5.78
CA GLY A 78 15.84 -9.69 -4.91
C GLY A 78 14.86 -10.84 -5.14
N ILE A 79 15.38 -12.05 -5.37
CA ILE A 79 14.56 -13.25 -5.21
C ILE A 79 14.43 -13.45 -3.70
N ARG A 80 13.25 -13.17 -3.13
CA ARG A 80 12.96 -13.59 -1.77
C ARG A 80 12.83 -15.12 -1.81
N ARG A 81 13.93 -15.83 -1.51
CA ARG A 81 13.84 -17.27 -1.20
C ARG A 81 12.94 -17.37 0.01
N VAL A 82 11.72 -17.83 -0.21
CA VAL A 82 10.82 -18.28 0.85
C VAL A 82 11.42 -19.60 1.31
N SER A 83 12.22 -19.55 2.38
CA SER A 83 12.62 -20.74 3.13
C SER A 83 11.65 -20.95 4.28
#